data_AF-A0A818K9Q9-F1
#
_entry.id   AF-A0A818K9Q9-F1
#
_cell.length_a   1.000
_cell.length_b   1.000
_cell.length_c   1.000
_cell.angle_alpha   90.00
_cell.angle_beta   90.00
_cell.angle_gamma   90.00
#
_symmetry.space_group_name_H-M   'P 1'
#
loop_
_entity.id
_entity.type
_entity.pdbx_description
1 polymer ?
#
loop_
_entity_poly.entity_id
_entity_poly.type
_entity_poly.pdbx_seq_one_letter_code
_entity_poly.pdbx_strand_id
1 'polypeptide(L)'
;MTTDPLICAKSQIPFADVSEVGFFQGGEEEILFTTHTIFRIDRIQQIHDDHTDCLWQVHLSLMDNEDHDLSKLTKYIRKEHNWTTGWSRLGDILITLGEFAKAEELYTILLDKPSSDNDRTDYYNQLGRAYFYMNE
;
A
#
# COMPACT_ATOMS: atom_id res chain seq x y z
N MET A 1 18.77 6.16 -13.91
CA MET A 1 18.05 4.98 -13.40
C MET A 1 18.03 3.94 -14.51
N THR A 2 18.70 2.79 -14.33
CA THR A 2 18.73 1.77 -15.39
C THR A 2 17.57 0.78 -15.18
N THR A 3 16.56 0.84 -16.04
CA THR A 3 15.52 -0.21 -16.11
C THR A 3 15.96 -1.32 -17.04
N ASP A 4 15.96 -2.57 -16.57
CA ASP A 4 16.18 -3.73 -17.42
C ASP A 4 14.97 -3.92 -18.36
N PRO A 5 15.14 -3.76 -19.68
CA PRO A 5 14.04 -3.88 -20.65
C PRO A 5 13.35 -5.25 -20.61
N LEU A 6 14.08 -6.30 -20.20
CA LEU A 6 13.53 -7.67 -20.09
C LEU A 6 12.61 -7.84 -18.88
N ILE A 7 12.84 -7.05 -17.81
CA ILE A 7 11.95 -6.99 -16.65
C ILE A 7 10.69 -6.22 -17.03
N CYS A 8 10.84 -5.08 -17.71
CA CYS A 8 9.74 -4.26 -18.20
C CYS A 8 8.82 -5.01 -19.16
N ALA A 9 9.37 -5.84 -20.06
CA ALA A 9 8.60 -6.63 -21.01
C ALA A 9 7.74 -7.74 -20.37
N LYS A 10 8.08 -8.16 -19.14
CA LYS A 10 7.33 -9.17 -18.37
C LYS A 10 6.39 -8.55 -17.34
N SER A 11 6.65 -7.31 -16.94
CA SER A 11 5.82 -6.58 -16.00
C SER A 11 4.49 -6.18 -16.63
N GLN A 12 3.38 -6.44 -15.93
CA GLN A 12 2.07 -5.90 -16.30
C GLN A 12 1.85 -4.47 -15.77
N ILE A 13 2.80 -3.93 -15.01
CA ILE A 13 2.69 -2.62 -14.37
C ILE A 13 3.19 -1.55 -15.34
N PRO A 14 2.33 -0.60 -15.77
CA PRO A 14 2.73 0.45 -16.68
C PRO A 14 3.71 1.43 -16.02
N PHE A 15 4.62 1.96 -16.82
CA PHE A 15 5.52 3.03 -16.44
C PHE A 15 5.70 3.99 -17.63
N ALA A 16 6.16 5.20 -17.35
CA ALA A 16 6.42 6.23 -18.34
C ALA A 16 7.82 6.82 -18.14
N ASP A 17 8.54 6.99 -19.25
CA ASP A 17 9.69 7.89 -19.31
C ASP A 17 9.19 9.33 -19.26
N VAL A 18 9.74 10.12 -18.35
CA VAL A 18 9.36 11.52 -18.16
C VAL A 18 10.48 12.50 -18.51
N SER A 19 11.55 12.04 -19.17
CA SER A 19 12.68 12.88 -19.58
C SER A 19 12.28 14.15 -20.34
N GLU A 20 11.25 14.08 -21.20
CA GLU A 20 10.78 15.23 -22.00
C GLU A 20 9.85 16.19 -21.26
N VAL A 21 9.26 15.77 -20.14
CA VAL A 21 8.25 16.55 -19.38
C VAL A 21 8.71 16.91 -17.97
N GLY A 22 9.76 16.26 -17.47
CA GLY A 22 10.36 16.50 -16.18
C GLY A 22 11.02 17.86 -16.08
N PHE A 23 11.10 18.39 -14.87
CA PHE A 23 11.67 19.72 -14.61
C PHE A 23 13.12 19.84 -15.11
N PHE A 24 13.89 18.75 -14.99
CA PHE A 24 15.29 18.70 -15.38
C PHE A 24 15.53 18.42 -16.87
N GLN A 25 14.47 18.28 -17.69
CA GLN A 25 14.54 18.20 -19.16
C GLN A 25 15.60 17.22 -19.69
N GLY A 26 15.66 16.02 -19.12
CA GLY A 26 16.63 14.97 -19.49
C GLY A 26 18.01 15.09 -18.83
N GLY A 27 18.23 16.06 -17.95
CA GLY A 27 19.39 16.10 -17.06
C GLY A 27 19.38 14.99 -16.00
N GLU A 28 18.21 14.41 -15.74
CA GLU A 28 18.01 13.25 -14.89
C GLU A 28 17.31 12.14 -15.66
N GLU A 29 17.61 10.89 -15.29
CA GLU A 29 16.92 9.72 -15.79
C GLU A 29 15.79 9.35 -14.81
N GLU A 30 14.61 9.91 -15.06
CA GLU A 30 13.41 9.76 -14.24
C GLU A 30 12.37 8.85 -14.90
N ILE A 31 11.68 8.05 -14.08
CA ILE A 31 10.61 7.17 -14.54
C ILE A 31 9.42 7.29 -13.60
N LEU A 32 8.23 7.45 -14.16
CA LEU A 32 6.97 7.47 -13.44
C LEU A 32 6.30 6.10 -13.49
N PHE A 33 6.00 5.54 -12.33
CA PHE A 33 5.16 4.33 -12.21
C PHE A 33 3.70 4.70 -11.98
N THR A 34 2.78 3.81 -12.36
CA THR A 34 1.36 3.99 -11.99
C THR A 34 1.18 4.04 -10.47
N THR A 35 0.22 4.86 -10.03
CA THR A 35 -0.24 4.82 -8.63
C THR A 35 -0.65 3.39 -8.26
N HIS A 36 -0.29 2.96 -7.05
CA HIS A 36 -0.43 1.58 -6.53
C HIS A 36 0.66 0.58 -6.92
N THR A 37 1.77 1.04 -7.52
CA THR A 37 2.96 0.20 -7.65
C THR A 37 3.65 0.03 -6.29
N ILE A 38 3.92 -1.22 -5.90
CA ILE A 38 4.61 -1.54 -4.65
C ILE A 38 6.00 -2.07 -4.97
N PHE A 39 7.00 -1.52 -4.30
CA PHE A 39 8.38 -2.00 -4.36
C PHE A 39 8.83 -2.50 -2.99
N ARG A 40 9.55 -3.63 -2.96
CA ARG A 40 10.34 -4.02 -1.80
C ARG A 40 11.74 -3.43 -1.92
N ILE A 41 12.22 -2.85 -0.83
CA ILE A 41 13.63 -2.46 -0.70
C ILE A 41 14.43 -3.72 -0.39
N ASP A 42 15.27 -4.14 -1.33
CA ASP A 42 16.13 -5.31 -1.14
C ASP A 42 17.49 -4.93 -0.55
N ARG A 43 18.06 -3.81 -1.01
CA ARG A 43 19.35 -3.33 -0.53
C ARG A 43 19.44 -1.81 -0.61
N ILE A 44 20.06 -1.22 0.40
CA ILE A 44 20.52 0.16 0.40
C ILE A 44 22.03 0.12 0.56
N GLN A 45 22.76 0.83 -0.29
CA GLN A 45 24.21 0.91 -0.20
C GLN A 45 24.69 2.32 -0.52
N GLN A 46 25.71 2.79 0.19
CA GLN A 46 26.35 4.05 -0.09
C GLN A 46 27.19 3.90 -1.37
N ILE A 47 27.13 4.90 -2.24
CA ILE A 47 28.05 5.02 -3.37
C ILE A 47 29.23 5.83 -2.85
N HIS A 48 30.42 5.25 -2.90
CA HIS A 48 31.64 6.00 -2.62
C HIS A 48 32.03 6.76 -3.88
N ASP A 49 31.96 8.08 -3.78
CA ASP A 49 32.39 9.01 -4.80
C ASP A 49 33.46 9.93 -4.17
N ASP A 50 34.55 10.18 -4.91
CA ASP A 50 35.69 10.93 -4.40
C ASP A 50 35.32 12.37 -4.00
N HIS A 51 34.17 12.89 -4.46
CA HIS A 51 33.72 14.24 -4.20
C HIS A 51 32.56 14.31 -3.18
N THR A 52 31.86 13.20 -2.91
CA THR A 52 30.73 13.20 -1.97
C THR A 52 30.41 11.83 -1.36
N ASP A 53 30.25 11.80 -0.04
CA ASP A 53 29.76 10.63 0.70
C ASP A 53 28.23 10.61 0.82
N CYS A 54 27.51 11.52 0.18
CA CYS A 54 26.05 11.65 0.37
C CYS A 54 25.22 10.85 -0.64
N LEU A 55 25.86 10.10 -1.53
CA LEU A 55 25.16 9.33 -2.57
C LEU A 55 24.83 7.93 -2.09
N TRP A 56 23.60 7.49 -2.37
CA TRP A 56 23.09 6.18 -1.98
C TRP A 56 22.41 5.52 -3.18
N GLN A 57 22.67 4.23 -3.37
CA GLN A 57 21.97 3.38 -4.30
C GLN A 57 20.97 2.50 -3.56
N VAL A 58 19.73 2.50 -4.02
CA VAL A 58 18.66 1.65 -3.51
C VAL A 58 18.29 0.65 -4.59
N HIS A 59 18.33 -0.64 -4.24
CA HIS A 59 17.85 -1.74 -5.08
C HIS A 59 16.42 -2.06 -4.69
N LEU A 60 15.52 -1.96 -5.67
CA LEU A 60 14.09 -2.16 -5.51
C LEU A 60 13.63 -3.33 -6.38
N SER A 61 12.87 -4.24 -5.81
CA SER A 61 12.12 -5.26 -6.56
C SER A 61 10.67 -4.85 -6.69
N LEU A 62 10.16 -4.90 -7.92
CA LEU A 62 8.74 -4.74 -8.19
C LEU A 62 7.98 -5.93 -7.61
N MET A 63 7.00 -5.65 -6.76
CA MET A 63 6.16 -6.68 -6.17
C MET A 63 5.01 -6.98 -7.10
N ASP A 64 4.88 -8.23 -7.53
CA ASP A 64 3.74 -8.70 -8.31
C ASP A 64 2.76 -9.50 -7.44
N ASN A 65 1.65 -9.94 -8.06
CA ASN A 65 0.63 -10.74 -7.37
C ASN A 65 1.12 -12.16 -7.00
N GLU A 66 2.28 -12.59 -7.49
CA GLU A 66 2.89 -13.89 -7.20
C GLU A 66 3.92 -13.82 -6.07
N ASP A 67 4.26 -12.62 -5.57
CA ASP A 67 5.18 -12.49 -4.45
C ASP A 67 4.66 -13.23 -3.21
N HIS A 68 5.43 -14.24 -2.81
CA HIS A 68 5.07 -15.14 -1.74
C HIS A 68 4.97 -14.45 -0.38
N ASP A 69 5.74 -13.40 -0.13
CA ASP A 69 5.79 -12.76 1.17
C ASP A 69 4.66 -11.74 1.31
N LEU A 70 4.35 -10.97 0.26
CA LEU A 70 3.14 -10.13 0.22
C LEU A 70 1.87 -10.98 0.31
N SER A 71 1.84 -12.13 -0.36
CA SER A 71 0.75 -13.11 -0.26
C SER A 71 0.61 -13.66 1.16
N LYS A 72 1.72 -14.06 1.80
CA LYS A 72 1.72 -14.55 3.20
C LYS A 72 1.23 -13.48 4.16
N LEU A 73 1.74 -12.24 4.05
CA LEU A 73 1.36 -11.12 4.90
C LEU A 73 -0.14 -10.83 4.77
N THR A 74 -0.64 -10.73 3.54
CA THR A 74 -2.06 -10.48 3.28
C THR A 74 -2.95 -11.59 3.84
N LYS A 75 -2.52 -12.86 3.70
CA LYS A 75 -3.23 -14.01 4.30
C LYS A 75 -3.18 -13.98 5.82
N TYR A 76 -2.05 -13.62 6.40
CA TYR A 76 -1.87 -13.51 7.85
C TYR A 76 -2.83 -12.48 8.44
N ILE A 77 -2.83 -11.25 7.90
CA ILE A 77 -3.74 -10.18 8.33
C ILE A 77 -5.21 -10.62 8.23
N ARG A 78 -5.61 -11.23 7.10
CA ARG A 78 -6.97 -11.77 6.93
C ARG A 78 -7.31 -12.88 7.91
N LYS A 79 -6.33 -13.68 8.33
CA LYS A 79 -6.51 -14.77 9.28
C LYS A 79 -6.63 -14.25 10.70
N GLU A 80 -5.89 -13.21 11.06
CA GLU A 80 -6.08 -12.55 12.35
C GLU A 80 -7.53 -12.06 12.45
N HIS A 81 -8.05 -11.36 11.43
CA HIS A 81 -9.43 -10.86 11.41
C HIS A 81 -10.47 -11.90 10.92
N ASN A 82 -10.32 -13.18 11.28
CA ASN A 82 -11.23 -14.23 10.79
C ASN A 82 -12.60 -14.25 11.46
N TRP A 83 -12.78 -13.53 12.56
CA TRP A 83 -14.03 -13.46 13.35
C TRP A 83 -15.12 -12.60 12.66
N THR A 84 -14.75 -11.67 11.78
CA THR A 84 -15.65 -10.91 10.90
C THR A 84 -15.54 -11.41 9.46
N THR A 85 -16.52 -11.11 8.61
CA THR A 85 -16.48 -11.46 7.18
C THR A 85 -16.85 -10.26 6.30
N GLY A 86 -16.58 -10.38 4.99
CA GLY A 86 -16.96 -9.37 4.01
C GLY A 86 -16.41 -7.97 4.34
N TRP A 87 -17.30 -6.97 4.25
CA TRP A 87 -16.97 -5.57 4.50
C TRP A 87 -16.65 -5.26 5.97
N SER A 88 -17.24 -5.97 6.94
CA SER A 88 -16.89 -5.78 8.36
C SER A 88 -15.43 -6.12 8.61
N ARG A 89 -14.94 -7.22 8.00
CA ARG A 89 -13.51 -7.56 8.06
C ARG A 89 -12.61 -6.48 7.47
N LEU A 90 -13.05 -5.81 6.40
CA LEU A 90 -12.29 -4.69 5.84
C LEU A 90 -12.22 -3.53 6.84
N GLY A 91 -13.33 -3.21 7.50
CA GLY A 91 -13.37 -2.17 8.54
C GLY A 91 -12.42 -2.47 9.71
N ASP A 92 -12.38 -3.72 10.17
CA ASP A 92 -11.43 -4.17 11.19
C ASP A 92 -9.98 -3.97 10.77
N ILE A 93 -9.65 -4.36 9.53
CA ILE A 93 -8.30 -4.19 8.98
C ILE A 93 -7.95 -2.70 8.88
N LEU A 94 -8.88 -1.84 8.46
CA LEU A 94 -8.65 -0.39 8.40
C LEU A 94 -8.33 0.20 9.78
N ILE A 95 -9.03 -0.23 10.83
CA ILE A 95 -8.70 0.16 12.21
C ILE A 95 -7.28 -0.30 12.59
N THR A 96 -6.92 -1.55 12.31
CA THR A 96 -5.56 -2.07 12.60
C THR A 96 -4.47 -1.30 11.87
N LEU A 97 -4.74 -0.84 10.65
CA LEU A 97 -3.81 -0.07 9.83
C LEU A 97 -3.75 1.42 10.21
N GLY A 98 -4.54 1.89 11.18
CA GLY A 98 -4.61 3.30 11.57
C GLY A 98 -5.45 4.17 10.62
N GLU A 99 -6.16 3.56 9.69
CA GLU A 99 -6.98 4.23 8.68
C GLU A 99 -8.39 4.54 9.23
N PHE A 100 -8.43 5.23 10.38
CA PHE A 100 -9.64 5.37 11.18
C PHE A 100 -10.78 6.10 10.46
N ALA A 101 -10.48 7.16 9.72
CA ALA A 101 -11.49 7.88 8.95
C ALA A 101 -12.15 7.01 7.87
N LYS A 102 -11.37 6.14 7.21
CA LYS A 102 -11.90 5.19 6.22
C LYS A 102 -12.72 4.09 6.90
N ALA A 103 -12.29 3.65 8.09
CA ALA A 103 -13.07 2.70 8.88
C ALA A 103 -14.42 3.31 9.31
N GLU A 104 -14.42 4.56 9.78
CA GLU A 104 -15.64 5.31 10.14
C GLU A 104 -16.60 5.41 8.95
N GLU A 105 -16.11 5.84 7.79
CA GLU A 105 -16.91 5.93 6.57
C GLU A 105 -17.52 4.57 6.21
N LEU A 106 -16.71 3.51 6.24
CA LEU A 106 -17.17 2.17 5.91
C LEU A 106 -18.24 1.65 6.87
N TYR A 107 -18.04 1.80 8.18
CA TYR A 107 -19.03 1.34 9.16
C TYR A 107 -20.32 2.17 9.11
N THR A 108 -20.25 3.46 8.81
CA THR A 108 -21.43 4.29 8.52
C THR A 108 -22.21 3.75 7.32
N ILE A 109 -21.53 3.44 6.20
CA ILE A 109 -22.16 2.83 5.01
C ILE A 109 -22.78 1.46 5.34
N LEU A 110 -22.17 0.68 6.23
CA LEU A 110 -22.69 -0.63 6.63
C LEU A 110 -23.93 -0.52 7.52
N LEU A 111 -24.01 0.51 8.38
CA LEU A 111 -25.17 0.80 9.22
C LEU A 111 -26.39 1.27 8.41
N ASP A 112 -26.17 1.96 7.29
CA ASP A 112 -27.24 2.38 6.37
C ASP A 112 -27.85 1.22 5.57
N LYS A 113 -27.17 0.07 5.50
CA LYS A 113 -27.65 -1.11 4.78
C LYS A 113 -28.47 -2.02 5.70
N PRO A 114 -29.51 -2.70 5.16
CA PRO A 114 -30.22 -3.74 5.89
C PRO A 114 -29.25 -4.82 6.39
N SER A 115 -29.20 -4.99 7.71
CA SER A 115 -28.30 -5.90 8.41
C SER A 115 -28.98 -6.49 9.64
N SER A 116 -28.50 -7.63 10.12
CA SER A 116 -29.04 -8.24 11.34
C SER A 116 -28.75 -7.35 12.55
N ASP A 117 -29.52 -7.48 13.63
CA ASP A 117 -29.26 -6.71 14.85
C ASP A 117 -27.88 -7.05 15.46
N ASN A 118 -27.41 -8.29 15.28
CA ASN A 118 -26.06 -8.70 15.67
C ASN A 118 -24.99 -7.95 14.86
N ASP A 119 -25.14 -7.91 13.54
CA ASP A 119 -24.20 -7.18 12.67
C ASP A 119 -24.19 -5.69 13.02
N ARG A 120 -25.37 -5.10 13.24
CA ARG A 120 -25.50 -3.68 13.60
C ARG A 120 -24.81 -3.37 14.92
N THR A 121 -24.91 -4.28 15.89
CA THR A 121 -24.22 -4.16 17.19
C THR A 121 -22.69 -4.17 17.00
N ASP A 122 -22.17 -5.09 16.17
CA ASP A 122 -20.75 -5.12 15.81
C ASP A 122 -20.33 -3.79 15.14
N TYR A 123 -21.09 -3.32 14.15
CA TYR A 123 -20.76 -2.08 13.42
C TYR A 123 -20.73 -0.86 14.34
N TYR A 124 -21.69 -0.71 15.25
CA TYR A 124 -21.65 0.38 16.23
C TYR A 124 -20.44 0.29 17.17
N ASN A 125 -20.08 -0.91 17.62
CA ASN A 125 -18.89 -1.10 18.45
C ASN A 125 -17.61 -0.69 17.72
N GLN A 126 -17.48 -1.09 16.45
CA GLN A 126 -16.31 -0.77 15.63
C GLN A 126 -16.25 0.71 15.23
N LEU A 127 -17.40 1.32 14.97
CA LEU A 127 -17.51 2.77 14.77
C LEU A 127 -17.07 3.54 16.03
N GLY A 128 -17.47 3.06 17.22
CA GLY A 128 -16.99 3.61 18.49
C GLY A 128 -15.48 3.51 18.65
N ARG A 129 -14.86 2.39 18.25
CA ARG A 129 -13.40 2.23 18.23
C ARG A 129 -12.72 3.19 17.26
N ALA A 130 -13.28 3.38 16.06
CA ALA A 130 -12.74 4.34 15.10
C ALA A 130 -12.74 5.76 15.67
N TYR A 131 -13.85 6.21 16.27
CA TYR A 131 -13.93 7.52 16.92
C TYR A 131 -12.99 7.66 18.12
N PHE A 132 -12.82 6.61 18.91
CA PHE A 132 -11.89 6.63 20.03
C PHE A 132 -10.47 6.95 19.55
N TYR A 133 -9.96 6.23 18.54
CA TYR A 133 -8.62 6.44 18.02
C TYR A 133 -8.44 7.72 17.20
N MET A 134 -9.50 8.29 16.64
CA MET A 134 -9.43 9.59 15.95
C MET A 134 -9.28 10.78 16.91
N ASN A 135 -9.64 10.60 18.19
CA ASN A 135 -9.61 11.65 19.21
C ASN A 135 -8.40 11.53 20.16
N GLU A 136 -7.51 10.56 19.95
CA GLU A 136 -6.19 10.43 20.61
C GLU A 136 -5.09 11.06 19.75
#